data_AF-A0A7I6GXC3-F1
#
_entry.id   AF-A0A7I6GXC3-F1
#
_cell.length_a   1.000
_cell.length_b   1.000
_cell.length_c   1.000
_cell.angle_alpha   90.00
_cell.angle_beta   90.00
_cell.angle_gamma   90.00
#
_symmetry.space_group_name_H-M   'P 1'
#
loop_
_entity.id
_entity.type
_entity.pdbx_description
1 polymer ?
#
loop_
_entity_poly.entity_id
_entity_poly.type
_entity_poly.pdbx_seq_one_letter_code
_entity_poly.pdbx_strand_id
1 'polypeptide(L)'
;MDTDAAPIYNNYENGNSMPNKQANINQEQVQKKEQKQEINQIQKNNTIQNQKRDINQEQKKDRLYYYGVFKEALSNIKNWVNSAKTKDNINSIIQKISFIQKIDPNNVDDIKKIEADLIAHFEKNSDFKSINYWAEIIKDYFKRNNRLKDLQDFEKFMAFKRTSYGPSPLLFFCTLKEDKQFDYIFAA
;
A
#
# COMPACT_ATOMS: atom_id res chain seq x y z
N MET A 1 -8.38 -99.05 -42.87
CA MET A 1 -7.29 -98.15 -42.44
C MET A 1 -7.73 -96.74 -42.80
N ASP A 2 -8.75 -96.28 -42.08
CA ASP A 2 -8.70 -95.56 -40.79
C ASP A 2 -8.83 -94.07 -41.09
N THR A 3 -10.06 -93.55 -41.20
CA THR A 3 -10.87 -92.98 -40.11
C THR A 3 -10.12 -91.76 -39.54
N ASP A 4 -10.52 -90.52 -39.85
CA ASP A 4 -11.61 -89.89 -39.11
C ASP A 4 -12.38 -88.79 -39.86
N ALA A 5 -13.59 -88.56 -39.37
CA ALA A 5 -14.78 -88.01 -40.02
C ALA A 5 -14.83 -86.49 -40.35
N ALA A 6 -15.62 -86.18 -41.38
CA ALA A 6 -16.20 -84.86 -41.73
C ALA A 6 -17.52 -84.61 -40.90
N PRO A 7 -18.31 -83.49 -41.00
CA PRO A 7 -18.41 -82.53 -42.12
C PRO A 7 -18.79 -81.02 -41.83
N ILE A 8 -18.54 -80.19 -42.86
CA ILE A 8 -19.34 -79.10 -43.49
C ILE A 8 -20.58 -78.52 -42.74
N TYR A 9 -20.71 -77.18 -42.61
CA TYR A 9 -21.78 -76.35 -43.27
C TYR A 9 -21.66 -74.81 -43.06
N ASN A 10 -22.21 -74.09 -44.04
CA ASN A 10 -22.07 -72.67 -44.39
C ASN A 10 -23.00 -71.67 -43.67
N ASN A 11 -22.60 -70.39 -43.80
CA ASN A 11 -23.38 -69.14 -43.97
C ASN A 11 -24.36 -68.66 -42.88
N TYR A 12 -24.24 -67.37 -42.51
CA TYR A 12 -25.37 -66.41 -42.56
C TYR A 12 -24.87 -64.98 -42.83
N GLU A 13 -25.69 -64.27 -43.60
CA GLU A 13 -25.59 -62.91 -44.14
C GLU A 13 -25.67 -61.78 -43.09
N ASN A 14 -25.68 -60.55 -43.61
CA ASN A 14 -26.37 -59.35 -43.11
C ASN A 14 -25.40 -58.34 -42.46
N GLY A 15 -25.03 -57.22 -43.08
CA GLY A 15 -25.89 -56.21 -43.70
C GLY A 15 -25.94 -55.00 -42.76
N ASN A 16 -25.23 -53.92 -43.10
CA ASN A 16 -25.76 -52.54 -43.11
C ASN A 16 -24.67 -51.46 -43.17
N SER A 17 -24.98 -50.49 -44.02
CA SER A 17 -24.34 -49.21 -44.32
C SER A 17 -24.56 -48.16 -43.22
N MET A 18 -23.65 -47.16 -43.15
CA MET A 18 -23.80 -45.73 -42.74
C MET A 18 -22.74 -45.22 -41.71
N PRO A 19 -22.55 -43.90 -41.51
CA PRO A 19 -21.61 -43.05 -42.27
C PRO A 19 -20.63 -42.28 -41.33
N ASN A 20 -19.33 -42.57 -41.37
CA ASN A 20 -18.37 -42.14 -40.33
C ASN A 20 -17.86 -40.67 -40.41
N LYS A 21 -18.59 -39.75 -41.06
CA LYS A 21 -18.14 -38.35 -41.25
C LYS A 21 -18.77 -37.33 -40.30
N GLN A 22 -19.95 -37.61 -39.73
CA GLN A 22 -20.69 -36.62 -38.92
C GLN A 22 -20.36 -36.67 -37.42
N ALA A 23 -19.96 -37.83 -36.90
CA ALA A 23 -19.62 -37.99 -35.48
C ALA A 23 -18.33 -37.24 -35.06
N ASN A 24 -17.36 -37.16 -35.98
CA ASN A 24 -16.05 -36.54 -35.70
C ASN A 24 -16.13 -35.01 -35.59
N ILE A 25 -17.02 -34.37 -36.37
CA ILE A 25 -17.25 -32.91 -36.34
C ILE A 25 -17.84 -32.47 -34.99
N ASN A 26 -18.73 -33.28 -34.42
CA ASN A 26 -19.36 -32.98 -33.13
C ASN A 26 -18.35 -33.08 -31.96
N GLN A 27 -17.43 -34.05 -31.98
CA GLN A 27 -16.40 -34.17 -30.94
C GLN A 27 -15.38 -33.01 -30.99
N GLU A 28 -14.93 -32.60 -32.18
CA GLU A 28 -14.03 -31.43 -32.31
C GLU A 28 -14.69 -30.12 -31.85
N GLN A 29 -15.99 -29.93 -32.10
CA GLN A 29 -16.70 -28.74 -31.64
C GLN A 29 -16.90 -28.72 -30.12
N VAL A 30 -17.11 -29.88 -29.49
CA VAL A 30 -17.21 -30.01 -28.03
C VAL A 30 -15.86 -29.71 -27.38
N GLN A 31 -14.76 -30.29 -27.88
CA GLN A 31 -13.41 -29.98 -27.37
C GLN A 31 -13.03 -28.50 -27.52
N LYS A 32 -13.37 -27.86 -28.65
CA LYS A 32 -13.15 -26.42 -28.83
C LYS A 32 -13.98 -25.55 -27.89
N LYS A 33 -15.17 -26.01 -27.47
CA LYS A 33 -16.00 -25.30 -26.47
C LYS A 33 -15.43 -25.47 -25.06
N GLU A 34 -14.97 -26.66 -24.70
CA GLU A 34 -14.33 -26.94 -23.42
C GLU A 34 -13.04 -26.14 -23.25
N GLN A 35 -12.16 -26.13 -24.26
CA GLN A 35 -10.93 -25.31 -24.23
C GLN A 35 -11.23 -23.81 -24.08
N LYS A 36 -12.27 -23.29 -24.77
CA LYS A 36 -12.67 -21.88 -24.60
C LYS A 36 -13.21 -21.58 -23.21
N GLN A 37 -13.91 -22.52 -22.57
CA GLN A 37 -14.40 -22.35 -21.21
C GLN A 37 -13.25 -22.38 -20.20
N GLU A 38 -12.27 -23.27 -20.39
CA GLU A 38 -11.09 -23.40 -19.54
C GLU A 38 -10.18 -22.15 -19.64
N ILE A 39 -9.95 -21.64 -20.85
CA ILE A 39 -9.21 -20.37 -21.07
C ILE A 39 -9.90 -19.19 -20.37
N ASN A 40 -11.24 -19.11 -20.45
CA ASN A 40 -12.01 -18.06 -19.77
C ASN A 40 -11.95 -18.19 -18.24
N GLN A 41 -11.93 -19.39 -17.70
CA GLN A 41 -11.78 -19.61 -16.25
C GLN A 41 -10.36 -19.24 -15.77
N ILE A 42 -9.32 -19.62 -16.51
CA ILE A 42 -7.93 -19.26 -16.21
C ILE A 42 -7.73 -17.74 -16.29
N GLN A 43 -8.29 -17.07 -17.31
CA GLN A 43 -8.26 -15.61 -17.41
C GLN A 43 -8.96 -14.95 -16.22
N LYS A 44 -10.17 -15.38 -15.85
CA LYS A 44 -10.87 -14.85 -14.66
C LYS A 44 -10.08 -15.07 -13.37
N ASN A 45 -9.49 -16.25 -13.19
CA ASN A 45 -8.67 -16.55 -12.02
C ASN A 45 -7.40 -15.70 -11.97
N ASN A 46 -6.76 -15.44 -13.12
CA ASN A 46 -5.61 -14.55 -13.22
C ASN A 46 -5.99 -13.09 -12.96
N THR A 47 -7.15 -12.63 -13.46
CA THR A 47 -7.67 -11.29 -13.16
C THR A 47 -7.99 -11.13 -11.67
N ILE A 48 -8.59 -12.14 -11.02
CA ILE A 48 -8.88 -12.12 -9.57
C ILE A 48 -7.58 -12.19 -8.75
N GLN A 49 -6.59 -12.97 -9.16
CA GLN A 49 -5.28 -13.01 -8.50
C GLN A 49 -4.52 -11.69 -8.68
N ASN A 50 -4.58 -11.06 -9.85
CA ASN A 50 -3.94 -9.77 -10.09
C ASN A 50 -4.68 -8.64 -9.36
N GLN A 51 -6.02 -8.65 -9.30
CA GLN A 51 -6.78 -7.74 -8.44
C GLN A 51 -6.46 -7.95 -6.95
N LYS A 52 -6.25 -9.18 -6.49
CA LYS A 52 -5.77 -9.44 -5.11
C LYS A 52 -4.32 -9.00 -4.87
N ARG A 53 -3.47 -8.96 -5.90
CA ARG A 53 -2.10 -8.42 -5.82
C ARG A 53 -2.10 -6.89 -5.79
N ASP A 54 -3.00 -6.25 -6.52
CA ASP A 54 -3.16 -4.79 -6.55
C ASP A 54 -3.81 -4.24 -5.27
N ILE A 55 -4.58 -5.05 -4.53
CA ILE A 55 -5.17 -4.66 -3.23
C ILE A 55 -4.18 -4.78 -2.06
N ASN A 56 -3.05 -5.47 -2.24
CA ASN A 56 -2.07 -5.73 -1.16
C ASN A 56 -0.74 -4.95 -1.29
N GLN A 57 -0.70 -3.86 -2.08
CA GLN A 57 0.39 -2.88 -2.03
C GLN A 57 0.02 -1.57 -1.32
N GLU A 58 -0.92 -1.62 -0.37
CA GLU A 58 -0.77 -0.76 0.81
C GLU A 58 0.48 -1.26 1.54
N GLN A 59 1.66 -0.75 1.15
CA GLN A 59 2.87 -0.92 1.95
C GLN A 59 2.49 -0.53 3.38
N LYS A 60 2.49 -1.50 4.31
CA LYS A 60 2.26 -1.20 5.73
C LYS A 60 3.23 -0.09 6.09
N LYS A 61 2.69 1.10 6.38
CA LYS A 61 3.48 2.24 6.86
C LYS A 61 4.17 1.78 8.14
N ASP A 62 5.46 1.50 8.04
CA ASP A 62 6.27 1.13 9.18
C ASP A 62 6.66 2.39 9.98
N ARG A 63 7.35 2.21 11.10
CA ARG A 63 7.73 3.36 11.93
C ARG A 63 8.67 4.34 11.22
N LEU A 64 9.53 3.83 10.33
CA LEU A 64 10.52 4.64 9.61
C LEU A 64 9.83 5.55 8.61
N TYR A 65 8.73 5.09 8.00
CA TYR A 65 7.84 5.92 7.19
C TYR A 65 7.33 7.13 7.99
N TYR A 66 6.76 6.91 9.18
CA TYR A 66 6.22 8.01 10.01
C TYR A 66 7.31 9.02 10.40
N TYR A 67 8.49 8.53 10.78
CA TYR A 67 9.64 9.40 11.06
C TYR A 67 10.12 10.17 9.82
N GLY A 68 10.11 9.53 8.65
CA GLY A 68 10.47 10.16 7.38
C GLY A 68 9.56 11.36 7.06
N VAL A 69 8.24 11.14 7.05
CA VAL A 69 7.27 12.20 6.78
C VAL A 69 7.39 13.34 7.79
N PHE A 70 7.57 13.01 9.07
CA PHE A 70 7.73 14.03 10.10
C PHE A 70 9.01 14.84 9.89
N LYS A 71 10.14 14.19 9.58
CA LYS A 71 11.41 14.87 9.29
C LYS A 71 11.31 15.81 8.07
N GLU A 72 10.63 15.37 7.00
CA GLU A 72 10.40 16.18 5.80
C GLU A 72 9.64 17.47 6.15
N ALA A 73 8.52 17.34 6.86
CA ALA A 73 7.74 18.49 7.31
C ALA A 73 8.59 19.45 8.17
N LEU A 74 9.30 18.91 9.16
CA LEU A 74 10.15 19.71 10.04
C LEU A 74 11.28 20.43 9.30
N SER A 75 11.83 19.80 8.26
CA SER A 75 12.92 20.38 7.46
C SER A 75 12.49 21.65 6.74
N ASN A 76 11.22 21.78 6.39
CA ASN A 76 10.65 23.00 5.84
C ASN A 76 10.15 23.95 6.96
N ILE A 77 9.34 23.43 7.90
CA ILE A 77 8.72 24.20 8.98
C ILE A 77 9.74 24.96 9.84
N LYS A 78 10.96 24.42 10.03
CA LYS A 78 12.03 25.12 10.77
C LYS A 78 12.33 26.52 10.22
N ASN A 79 12.09 26.76 8.93
CA ASN A 79 12.32 28.05 8.28
C ASN A 79 11.15 29.01 8.44
N TRP A 80 10.00 28.53 8.93
CA TRP A 80 8.81 29.34 9.15
C TRP A 80 8.78 29.94 10.56
N VAL A 81 9.62 29.45 11.45
CA VAL A 81 9.68 29.88 12.84
C VAL A 81 10.70 30.99 13.03
N ASN A 82 10.28 32.09 13.68
CA ASN A 82 11.15 33.22 13.98
C ASN A 82 11.99 33.04 15.26
N SER A 83 11.58 32.14 16.16
CA SER A 83 12.27 31.86 17.42
C SER A 83 13.50 30.98 17.18
N ALA A 84 14.69 31.51 17.46
CA ALA A 84 15.95 30.75 17.38
C ALA A 84 15.90 29.47 18.22
N LYS A 85 15.43 29.57 19.48
CA LYS A 85 15.25 28.41 20.38
C LYS A 85 14.35 27.33 19.76
N THR A 86 13.24 27.73 19.16
CA THR A 86 12.32 26.77 18.53
C THR A 86 12.95 26.12 17.29
N LYS A 87 13.68 26.91 16.50
CA LYS A 87 14.41 26.41 15.34
C LYS A 87 15.48 25.39 15.74
N ASP A 88 16.24 25.66 16.81
CA ASP A 88 17.25 24.74 17.35
C ASP A 88 16.63 23.44 17.87
N ASN A 89 15.49 23.55 18.54
CA ASN A 89 14.73 22.39 18.97
C ASN A 89 14.25 21.53 17.79
N ILE A 90 13.67 22.15 16.74
CA ILE A 90 13.27 21.43 15.53
C ILE A 90 14.48 20.77 14.85
N ASN A 91 15.62 21.48 14.77
CA ASN A 91 16.87 20.93 14.23
C ASN A 91 17.35 19.70 15.03
N SER A 92 17.26 19.74 16.36
CA SER A 92 17.62 18.60 17.23
C SER A 92 16.74 17.37 16.94
N ILE A 93 15.43 17.57 16.73
CA ILE A 93 14.50 16.49 16.34
C ILE A 93 14.89 15.91 14.98
N ILE A 94 15.12 16.76 13.97
CA ILE A 94 15.55 16.34 12.63
C ILE A 94 16.84 15.53 12.70
N GLN A 95 17.83 15.96 13.48
CA GLN A 95 19.09 15.25 13.67
C GLN A 95 18.88 13.86 14.28
N LYS A 96 18.12 13.77 15.37
CA LYS A 96 17.79 12.49 16.02
C LYS A 96 17.12 11.51 15.06
N ILE A 97 16.13 11.97 14.30
CA ILE A 97 15.45 11.13 13.29
C ILE A 97 16.43 10.72 12.16
N SER A 98 17.29 11.63 11.74
CA SER A 98 18.30 11.33 10.70
C SER A 98 19.29 10.24 11.14
N PHE A 99 19.57 10.12 12.44
CA PHE A 99 20.37 9.01 12.96
C PHE A 99 19.62 7.68 12.89
N ILE A 100 18.33 7.65 13.26
CA ILE A 100 17.48 6.46 13.15
C ILE A 100 17.49 5.92 11.71
N GLN A 101 17.37 6.81 10.71
CA GLN A 101 17.30 6.42 9.31
C GLN A 101 18.63 5.98 8.69
N LYS A 102 19.77 6.24 9.35
CA LYS A 102 21.10 5.81 8.89
C LYS A 102 21.52 4.45 9.41
N ILE A 103 20.80 3.92 10.39
CA ILE A 103 21.09 2.63 11.01
C ILE A 103 20.48 1.51 10.18
N ASP A 104 21.14 0.35 10.17
CA ASP A 104 20.57 -0.86 9.59
C ASP A 104 19.17 -1.09 10.19
N PRO A 105 18.09 -1.14 9.39
CA PRO A 105 16.74 -1.35 9.89
C PRO A 105 16.59 -2.65 10.71
N ASN A 106 17.50 -3.62 10.55
CA ASN A 106 17.52 -4.86 11.33
C ASN A 106 18.20 -4.72 12.70
N ASN A 107 18.92 -3.63 12.96
CA ASN A 107 19.54 -3.35 14.25
C ASN A 107 18.53 -2.70 15.21
N VAL A 108 17.65 -3.54 15.72
CA VAL A 108 16.51 -3.14 16.56
C VAL A 108 16.95 -2.42 17.85
N ASP A 109 18.08 -2.81 18.44
CA ASP A 109 18.54 -2.27 19.72
C ASP A 109 19.04 -0.82 19.58
N ASP A 110 19.82 -0.53 18.53
CA ASP A 110 20.28 0.83 18.27
C ASP A 110 19.11 1.76 17.89
N ILE A 111 18.15 1.25 17.11
CA ILE A 111 16.91 2.00 16.79
C ILE A 111 16.16 2.35 18.08
N LYS A 112 15.92 1.37 18.95
CA LYS A 112 15.23 1.60 20.23
C LYS A 112 15.95 2.60 21.12
N LYS A 113 17.29 2.56 21.16
CA LYS A 113 18.09 3.49 21.95
C LYS A 113 17.92 4.93 21.49
N ILE A 114 17.97 5.18 20.18
CA ILE A 114 17.81 6.54 19.64
C ILE A 114 16.37 7.02 19.76
N GLU A 115 15.39 6.12 19.65
CA GLU A 115 13.99 6.46 19.90
C GLU A 115 13.74 6.80 21.36
N ALA A 116 14.35 6.09 22.30
CA ALA A 116 14.32 6.46 23.71
C ALA A 116 14.90 7.87 23.90
N ASP A 117 16.01 8.20 23.23
CA ASP A 117 16.59 9.54 23.24
C ASP A 117 15.69 10.62 22.59
N LEU A 118 14.88 10.25 21.59
CA LEU A 118 13.89 11.13 20.98
C LEU A 118 12.69 11.33 21.91
N ILE A 119 12.19 10.26 22.53
CA ILE A 119 11.11 10.31 23.52
C ILE A 119 11.52 11.16 24.72
N ALA A 120 12.71 10.95 25.27
CA ALA A 120 13.26 11.75 26.37
C ALA A 120 13.40 13.23 25.98
N HIS A 121 13.70 13.53 24.71
CA HIS A 121 13.73 14.91 24.22
C HIS A 121 12.33 15.54 24.17
N PHE A 122 11.31 14.78 23.77
CA PHE A 122 9.89 15.18 23.79
C PHE A 122 9.34 15.29 25.22
N GLU A 123 9.88 14.54 26.18
CA GLU A 123 9.53 14.67 27.60
C GLU A 123 10.07 15.95 28.21
N LYS A 124 11.29 16.34 27.85
CA LYS A 124 11.89 17.61 28.28
C LYS A 124 11.19 18.83 27.67
N ASN A 125 10.53 18.67 26.52
CA ASN A 125 9.76 19.70 25.83
C ASN A 125 8.37 19.14 25.51
N SER A 126 7.52 19.07 26.53
CA SER A 126 6.20 18.43 26.45
C SER A 126 5.31 19.01 25.34
N ASP A 127 5.52 20.26 24.95
CA ASP A 127 4.86 20.90 23.82
C ASP A 127 4.98 20.10 22.52
N PHE A 128 6.10 19.39 22.29
CA PHE A 128 6.28 18.59 21.07
C PHE A 128 5.34 17.40 20.97
N LYS A 129 4.76 16.96 22.09
CA LYS A 129 3.72 15.93 22.13
C LYS A 129 2.35 16.49 21.73
N SER A 130 2.20 17.81 21.70
CA SER A 130 0.93 18.49 21.41
C SER A 130 0.77 18.73 19.91
N ILE A 131 -0.35 18.25 19.35
CA ILE A 131 -0.75 18.60 17.98
C ILE A 131 -0.99 20.11 17.87
N ASN A 132 -1.54 20.74 18.91
CA ASN A 132 -1.81 22.18 18.88
C ASN A 132 -0.51 22.98 18.75
N TYR A 133 0.58 22.53 19.39
CA TYR A 133 1.88 23.20 19.24
C TYR A 133 2.33 23.24 17.77
N TRP A 134 2.31 22.09 17.09
CA TRP A 134 2.68 22.00 15.67
C TRP A 134 1.70 22.75 14.77
N ALA A 135 0.40 22.66 15.06
CA ALA A 135 -0.63 23.35 14.29
C ALA A 135 -0.50 24.87 14.41
N GLU A 136 -0.21 25.42 15.59
CA GLU A 136 -0.01 26.87 15.74
C GLU A 136 1.20 27.37 14.97
N ILE A 137 2.31 26.62 14.90
CA ILE A 137 3.45 26.99 14.04
C ILE A 137 3.01 27.15 12.57
N ILE A 138 2.22 26.20 12.07
CA ILE A 138 1.73 26.21 10.68
C ILE A 138 0.74 27.36 10.47
N LYS A 139 -0.23 27.55 11.36
CA LYS A 139 -1.22 28.64 11.28
C LYS A 139 -0.55 30.00 11.35
N ASP A 140 0.42 30.18 12.24
CA ASP A 140 1.18 31.42 12.38
C ASP A 140 1.93 31.77 11.11
N TYR A 141 2.52 30.78 10.45
CA TYR A 141 3.12 30.97 9.14
C TYR A 141 2.09 31.47 8.11
N PHE A 142 0.90 30.85 8.04
CA PHE A 142 -0.15 31.30 7.13
C PHE A 142 -0.62 32.72 7.41
N LYS A 143 -0.84 33.06 8.69
CA LYS A 143 -1.24 34.41 9.13
C LYS A 143 -0.19 35.44 8.73
N ARG A 144 1.09 35.21 9.03
CA ARG A 144 2.19 36.14 8.69
C ARG A 144 2.37 36.35 7.19
N ASN A 145 2.04 35.36 6.37
CA ASN A 145 2.22 35.41 4.92
C ASN A 145 0.90 35.69 4.16
N ASN A 146 -0.15 36.16 4.85
CA ASN A 146 -1.47 36.46 4.26
C ASN A 146 -2.09 35.29 3.48
N ARG A 147 -1.79 34.06 3.87
CA ARG A 147 -2.30 32.82 3.25
C ARG A 147 -3.64 32.40 3.84
N LEU A 148 -4.65 33.27 3.72
CA LEU A 148 -5.97 33.08 4.36
C LEU A 148 -6.69 31.80 3.91
N LYS A 149 -6.59 31.46 2.62
CA LYS A 149 -7.20 30.25 2.06
C LYS A 149 -6.58 28.98 2.67
N ASP A 150 -5.25 28.92 2.71
CA ASP A 150 -4.53 27.80 3.32
C ASP A 150 -4.85 27.66 4.81
N LEU A 151 -4.98 28.78 5.53
CA LEU A 151 -5.39 28.77 6.93
C LEU A 151 -6.77 28.15 7.12
N GLN A 152 -7.76 28.58 6.33
CA GLN A 152 -9.12 28.04 6.41
C GLN A 152 -9.19 26.56 6.04
N ASP A 153 -8.47 26.15 4.99
CA ASP A 153 -8.46 24.76 4.56
C ASP A 153 -7.71 23.87 5.58
N PHE A 154 -6.66 24.39 6.20
CA PHE A 154 -5.96 23.72 7.30
C PHE A 154 -6.82 23.58 8.57
N GLU A 155 -7.58 24.60 8.94
CA GLU A 155 -8.51 24.54 10.07
C GLU A 155 -9.63 23.53 9.82
N LYS A 156 -10.16 23.46 8.59
CA LYS A 156 -11.09 22.40 8.19
C LYS A 156 -10.45 21.03 8.28
N PHE A 157 -9.22 20.87 7.77
CA PHE A 157 -8.48 19.61 7.90
C PHE A 157 -8.37 19.16 9.36
N MET A 158 -7.97 20.07 10.26
CA MET A 158 -7.86 19.80 11.70
C MET A 158 -9.20 19.37 12.32
N ALA A 159 -10.32 19.98 11.90
CA ALA A 159 -11.64 19.60 12.40
C ALA A 159 -12.09 18.22 11.87
N PHE A 160 -11.94 17.97 10.57
CA PHE A 160 -12.48 16.78 9.91
C PHE A 160 -11.61 15.53 10.05
N LYS A 161 -10.29 15.69 10.21
CA LYS A 161 -9.33 14.56 10.24
C LYS A 161 -8.87 14.19 11.65
N ARG A 162 -9.44 14.79 12.70
CA ARG A 162 -9.07 14.56 14.10
C ARG A 162 -9.09 13.08 14.51
N THR A 163 -10.09 12.33 14.05
CA THR A 163 -10.20 10.90 14.34
C THR A 163 -9.14 10.06 13.62
N SER A 164 -8.62 10.52 12.49
CA SER A 164 -7.57 9.85 11.73
C SER A 164 -6.20 9.97 12.40
N TYR A 165 -5.84 11.16 12.89
CA TYR A 165 -4.52 11.38 13.48
C TYR A 165 -4.46 11.24 15.01
N GLY A 166 -5.60 11.27 15.70
CA GLY A 166 -5.67 11.10 17.16
C GLY A 166 -4.82 12.13 17.93
N PRO A 167 -4.06 11.73 18.96
CA PRO A 167 -3.18 12.63 19.70
C PRO A 167 -1.71 12.61 19.21
N SER A 168 -1.38 11.84 18.16
CA SER A 168 0.01 11.62 17.75
C SER A 168 0.49 12.67 16.75
N PRO A 169 1.55 13.45 17.04
CA PRO A 169 2.16 14.35 16.06
C PRO A 169 2.63 13.62 14.79
N LEU A 170 3.15 12.39 14.91
CA LEU A 170 3.59 11.61 13.77
C LEU A 170 2.42 11.24 12.84
N LEU A 171 1.30 10.80 13.42
CA LEU A 171 0.08 10.50 12.65
C LEU A 171 -0.54 11.78 12.08
N PHE A 172 -0.45 12.90 12.80
CA PHE A 172 -0.91 14.20 12.33
C PHE A 172 -0.21 14.61 11.03
N PHE A 173 1.13 14.59 11.02
CA PHE A 173 1.88 14.92 9.80
C PHE A 173 1.69 13.89 8.69
N CYS A 174 1.53 12.60 9.01
CA CYS A 174 1.21 11.59 7.99
C CYS A 174 -0.16 11.78 7.35
N THR A 175 -1.18 12.10 8.15
CA THR A 175 -2.52 12.41 7.65
C THR A 175 -2.49 13.69 6.81
N LEU A 176 -1.69 14.67 7.22
CA LEU A 176 -1.51 15.93 6.48
C LEU A 176 -0.83 15.69 5.12
N LYS A 177 0.15 14.76 5.05
CA LYS A 177 0.87 14.38 3.83
C LYS A 177 -0.01 13.68 2.78
N GLU A 178 -1.10 13.05 3.20
CA GLU A 178 -2.07 12.40 2.31
C GLU A 178 -2.94 13.41 1.56
N ASP A 179 -3.09 14.62 2.10
CA ASP A 179 -3.89 15.67 1.51
C ASP A 179 -3.00 16.58 0.64
N LYS A 180 -3.07 16.38 -0.68
CA LYS A 180 -2.20 17.03 -1.69
C LYS A 180 -2.17 18.55 -1.57
N GLN A 181 -3.23 19.17 -1.05
CA GLN A 181 -3.27 20.63 -0.86
C GLN A 181 -2.17 21.13 0.08
N PHE A 182 -1.62 20.26 0.94
CA PHE A 182 -0.55 20.57 1.89
C PHE A 182 0.82 20.02 1.49
N ASP A 183 1.01 19.54 0.26
CA ASP A 183 2.29 18.96 -0.18
C ASP A 183 3.47 19.95 -0.02
N TYR A 184 3.22 21.25 -0.16
CA TYR A 184 4.23 22.29 0.04
C TYR A 184 4.83 22.31 1.45
N ILE A 185 4.13 21.77 2.46
CA ILE A 185 4.67 21.64 3.83
C ILE A 185 5.87 20.68 3.85
N PHE A 186 5.92 19.74 2.91
CA PHE A 186 6.92 18.68 2.83
C PHE A 186 7.97 18.91 1.73
N ALA A 187 7.84 19.99 0.96
CA ALA A 187 8.77 20.36 -0.12
C ALA A 187 9.99 21.13 0.41
N ALA A 188 10.83 20.44 1.19
CA ALA A 188 12.05 20.99 1.79
C ALA A 188 13.23 21.10 0.82
#